data_AF-A0A356NWV0-F1
#
_entry.id   AF-A0A356NWV0-F1
#
_cell.length_a   1.000
_cell.length_b   1.000
_cell.length_c   1.000
_cell.angle_alpha   90.00
_cell.angle_beta   90.00
_cell.angle_gamma   90.00
#
_symmetry.space_group_name_H-M   'P 1'
#
loop_
_entity.id
_entity.type
_entity.pdbx_description
1 polymer ?
#
loop_
_entity_poly.entity_id
_entity_poly.type
_entity_poly.pdbx_seq_one_letter_code
_entity_poly.pdbx_strand_id
1 'polypeptide(L)'
;DFPNRTFQMAHVLCFVEFADILADITSNSSLKTKRSIDRCHIELANYFAAALLMPYDRFLDVAEQTRYDINRLVSAFSVSYEQVCQRLTTLHRDTRRGVPFFFLRVDRAGNVTKRFNATSFTIAEHGGSCPVWNLHTTLRTPGVIQPQFVELPDGERYFTLSRTTDRPVYSMDTQERRLAISLGCEIRHAQKLIYTTRTPIPADEDFSKIGISCHLCSRVNCAQRAHDPLVIELKTDPSRRGETRYES
;
A
#
# COMPACT_ATOMS: atom_id res chain seq x y z
N ASP A 1 -0.13 -9.28 22.11
CA ASP A 1 -0.04 -8.21 21.10
C ASP A 1 0.57 -6.93 21.69
N PHE A 2 1.89 -6.95 21.91
CA PHE A 2 2.62 -5.82 22.48
C PHE A 2 2.69 -4.60 21.53
N PRO A 3 2.94 -4.77 20.21
CA PRO A 3 3.01 -3.64 19.28
C PRO A 3 1.73 -2.81 19.23
N ASN A 4 0.55 -3.45 19.16
CA ASN A 4 -0.70 -2.68 19.09
C ASN A 4 -1.06 -2.02 20.43
N ARG A 5 -0.74 -2.62 21.58
CA ARG A 5 -0.93 -1.97 22.88
C ARG A 5 -0.10 -0.69 22.99
N THR A 6 1.18 -0.76 22.64
CA THR A 6 2.10 0.39 22.67
C THR A 6 1.62 1.49 21.71
N PHE A 7 1.18 1.12 20.52
CA PHE A 7 0.62 2.06 19.54
C PHE A 7 -0.67 2.72 20.03
N GLN A 8 -1.56 1.96 20.68
CA GLN A 8 -2.78 2.50 21.27
C GLN A 8 -2.48 3.48 22.41
N MET A 9 -1.49 3.19 23.26
CA MET A 9 -1.06 4.13 24.30
C MET A 9 -0.53 5.44 23.69
N ALA A 10 0.31 5.35 22.67
CA ALA A 10 0.83 6.53 21.96
C ALA A 10 -0.29 7.33 21.25
N HIS A 11 -1.28 6.64 20.68
CA HIS A 11 -2.45 7.26 20.08
C HIS A 11 -3.28 8.03 21.11
N VAL A 12 -3.57 7.43 22.27
CA VAL A 12 -4.31 8.10 23.36
C VAL A 12 -3.50 9.27 23.94
N LEU A 13 -2.19 9.11 24.11
CA LEU A 13 -1.29 10.18 24.56
C LEU A 13 -1.40 11.43 23.68
N CYS A 14 -1.56 11.25 22.36
CA CYS A 14 -1.77 12.36 21.42
C CYS A 14 -2.99 13.21 21.80
N PHE A 15 -4.11 12.55 22.12
CA PHE A 15 -5.35 13.24 22.48
C PHE A 15 -5.29 13.90 23.86
N VAL A 16 -4.48 13.37 24.78
CA VAL A 16 -4.35 13.94 26.13
C VAL A 16 -3.42 15.14 26.13
N GLU A 17 -2.25 15.02 25.50
CA GLU A 17 -1.17 16.02 25.60
C GLU A 17 -1.17 17.04 24.45
N PHE A 18 -1.73 16.68 23.29
CA PHE A 18 -1.59 17.45 22.05
C PHE A 18 -2.93 17.78 21.38
N ALA A 19 -4.03 17.80 22.14
CA ALA A 19 -5.36 18.15 21.63
C ALA A 19 -5.37 19.53 20.95
N ASP A 20 -4.69 20.52 21.52
CA ASP A 20 -4.62 21.88 20.97
C ASP A 20 -3.91 21.91 19.62
N ILE A 21 -2.85 21.11 19.44
CA ILE A 21 -2.15 20.97 18.16
C ILE A 21 -3.06 20.33 17.11
N LEU A 22 -3.82 19.29 17.49
CA LEU A 22 -4.78 18.67 16.58
C LEU A 22 -5.86 19.68 16.14
N ALA A 23 -6.37 20.48 17.08
CA ALA A 23 -7.33 21.53 16.79
C ALA A 23 -6.76 22.57 15.83
N ASP A 24 -5.54 23.05 16.11
CA ASP A 24 -4.84 24.04 15.27
C ASP A 24 -4.62 23.55 13.83
N ILE A 25 -4.11 22.32 13.66
CA ILE A 25 -3.94 21.70 12.33
C ILE A 25 -5.26 21.66 11.54
N THR A 26 -6.37 21.38 12.21
CA THR A 26 -7.68 21.28 11.55
C THR A 26 -8.43 22.61 11.40
N SER A 27 -7.99 23.66 12.09
CA SER A 27 -8.68 24.97 12.14
C SER A 27 -8.84 25.60 10.76
N ASN A 28 -7.83 25.45 9.90
CA ASN A 28 -7.79 25.99 8.54
C ASN A 28 -8.17 24.96 7.46
N SER A 29 -8.74 23.82 7.85
CA SER A 29 -9.12 22.77 6.89
C SER A 29 -10.46 23.07 6.21
N SER A 30 -10.70 22.47 5.05
CA SER A 30 -12.00 22.53 4.34
C SER A 30 -13.05 21.58 4.93
N LEU A 31 -12.78 20.93 6.07
CA LEU A 31 -13.66 19.95 6.70
C LEU A 31 -14.87 20.64 7.35
N LYS A 32 -16.07 20.30 6.87
CA LYS A 32 -17.30 21.02 7.25
C LYS A 32 -18.09 20.38 8.40
N THR A 33 -17.81 19.13 8.76
CA THR A 33 -18.61 18.39 9.75
C THR A 33 -17.76 17.96 10.92
N LYS A 34 -18.36 17.93 12.12
CA LYS A 34 -17.72 17.41 13.33
C LYS A 34 -17.17 15.99 13.10
N ARG A 35 -17.96 15.12 12.47
CA ARG A 35 -17.53 13.74 12.17
C ARG A 35 -16.27 13.69 11.29
N SER A 36 -16.17 14.57 10.30
CA SER A 36 -14.99 14.65 9.43
C SER A 36 -13.75 15.15 10.20
N ILE A 37 -13.94 16.13 11.08
CA ILE A 37 -12.88 16.67 11.94
C ILE A 37 -12.40 15.59 12.94
N ASP A 38 -13.32 14.97 13.68
CA ASP A 38 -13.02 13.87 14.61
C ASP A 38 -12.26 12.75 13.89
N ARG A 39 -12.68 12.40 12.67
CA ARG A 39 -11.99 11.39 11.87
C ARG A 39 -10.58 11.82 11.47
N CYS A 40 -10.39 13.08 11.11
CA CYS A 40 -9.08 13.64 10.81
C CYS A 40 -8.16 13.58 12.05
N HIS A 41 -8.67 13.97 13.23
CA HIS A 41 -7.93 13.88 14.49
C HIS A 41 -7.51 12.44 14.80
N ILE A 42 -8.37 11.44 14.57
CA ILE A 42 -8.02 10.02 14.74
C ILE A 42 -6.83 9.64 13.82
N GLU A 43 -6.84 10.06 12.56
CA GLU A 43 -5.75 9.75 11.64
C GLU A 43 -4.45 10.53 11.96
N LEU A 44 -4.56 11.77 12.45
CA LEU A 44 -3.42 12.55 12.96
C LEU A 44 -2.84 11.91 14.24
N ALA A 45 -3.66 11.38 15.13
CA ALA A 45 -3.20 10.64 16.29
C ALA A 45 -2.53 9.31 15.90
N ASN A 46 -3.04 8.61 14.87
CA ASN A 46 -2.35 7.46 14.28
C ASN A 46 -0.99 7.85 13.68
N TYR A 47 -0.91 9.01 13.00
CA TYR A 47 0.34 9.55 12.48
C TYR A 47 1.33 9.85 13.62
N PHE A 48 0.87 10.54 14.67
CA PHE A 48 1.66 10.83 15.87
C PHE A 48 2.19 9.55 16.51
N ALA A 49 1.34 8.55 16.73
CA ALA A 49 1.73 7.29 17.35
C ALA A 49 2.84 6.59 16.53
N ALA A 50 2.70 6.56 15.20
CA ALA A 50 3.74 6.04 14.32
C ALA A 50 5.04 6.86 14.43
N ALA A 51 4.96 8.19 14.44
CA ALA A 51 6.12 9.08 14.53
C ALA A 51 6.82 9.03 15.89
N LEU A 52 6.09 8.80 16.98
CA LEU A 52 6.63 8.63 18.33
C LEU A 52 7.38 7.30 18.47
N LEU A 53 6.78 6.20 18.01
CA LEU A 53 7.39 4.86 18.09
C LEU A 53 8.52 4.66 17.07
N MET A 54 8.46 5.39 15.95
CA MET A 54 9.49 5.39 14.91
C MET A 54 9.97 6.82 14.64
N PRO A 55 10.83 7.38 15.53
CA PRO A 55 11.35 8.73 15.41
C PRO A 55 12.00 8.95 14.05
N TYR A 56 11.69 10.08 13.41
CA TYR A 56 11.94 10.32 11.98
C TYR A 56 13.37 9.99 11.55
N ASP A 57 14.36 10.65 12.17
CA ASP A 57 15.76 10.55 11.78
C ASP A 57 16.31 9.15 12.03
N ARG A 58 16.12 8.62 13.24
CA ARG A 58 16.54 7.25 13.58
C ARG A 58 15.88 6.19 12.69
N PHE A 59 14.61 6.35 12.35
CA PHE A 59 13.90 5.42 11.48
C PHE A 59 14.43 5.46 10.05
N LEU A 60 14.64 6.67 9.50
CA LEU A 60 15.21 6.83 8.18
C LEU A 60 16.65 6.31 8.10
N ASP A 61 17.48 6.56 9.13
CA ASP A 61 18.84 6.02 9.24
C ASP A 61 18.85 4.48 9.13
N VAL A 62 18.03 3.81 9.95
CA VAL A 62 17.94 2.34 9.92
C VAL A 62 17.35 1.85 8.60
N ALA A 63 16.38 2.57 8.02
CA ALA A 63 15.80 2.20 6.73
C ALA A 63 16.86 2.26 5.62
N GLU A 64 17.66 3.32 5.54
CA GLU A 64 18.70 3.45 4.51
C GLU A 64 19.83 2.44 4.72
N GLN A 65 20.31 2.27 5.96
CA GLN A 65 21.38 1.31 6.30
C GLN A 65 20.99 -0.14 5.98
N THR A 66 19.72 -0.49 6.17
CA THR A 66 19.21 -1.84 5.88
C THR A 66 18.69 -2.00 4.46
N ARG A 67 18.83 -0.98 3.60
CA ARG A 67 18.25 -0.94 2.25
C ARG A 67 16.75 -1.24 2.26
N TYR A 68 16.03 -0.60 3.18
CA TYR A 68 14.58 -0.71 3.37
C TYR A 68 14.10 -2.16 3.61
N ASP A 69 14.88 -2.98 4.31
CA ASP A 69 14.42 -4.30 4.76
C ASP A 69 13.33 -4.15 5.83
N ILE A 70 12.08 -4.40 5.43
CA ILE A 70 10.89 -4.20 6.26
C ILE A 70 10.94 -5.09 7.51
N ASN A 71 11.47 -6.31 7.40
CA ASN A 71 11.55 -7.22 8.56
C ASN A 71 12.58 -6.73 9.58
N ARG A 72 13.70 -6.15 9.11
CA ARG A 72 14.68 -5.52 10.01
C ARG A 72 14.10 -4.29 10.70
N LEU A 73 13.33 -3.47 9.98
CA LEU A 73 12.62 -2.32 10.57
C LEU A 73 11.59 -2.75 11.62
N VAL A 74 10.79 -3.78 11.32
CA VAL A 74 9.84 -4.39 12.26
C VAL A 74 10.55 -4.79 13.56
N SER A 75 11.68 -5.49 13.44
CA SER A 75 12.46 -5.94 14.60
C SER A 75 13.12 -4.78 15.35
N ALA A 76 13.72 -3.82 14.65
CA ALA A 76 14.46 -2.71 15.26
C ALA A 76 13.57 -1.76 16.09
N PHE A 77 12.31 -1.60 15.70
CA PHE A 77 11.36 -0.69 16.36
C PHE A 77 10.27 -1.42 17.16
N SER A 78 10.27 -2.76 17.19
CA SER A 78 9.27 -3.56 17.91
C SER A 78 7.81 -3.23 17.53
N VAL A 79 7.59 -2.97 16.25
CA VAL A 79 6.30 -2.56 15.67
C VAL A 79 5.81 -3.61 14.67
N SER A 80 4.54 -3.53 14.25
CA SER A 80 3.99 -4.43 13.24
C SER A 80 4.46 -4.07 11.82
N TYR A 81 4.33 -5.03 10.90
CA TYR A 81 4.62 -4.82 9.48
C TYR A 81 3.78 -3.67 8.90
N GLU A 82 2.48 -3.61 9.23
CA GLU A 82 1.61 -2.51 8.79
C GLU A 82 2.10 -1.15 9.29
N GLN A 83 2.53 -1.06 10.56
CA GLN A 83 3.04 0.18 11.15
C GLN A 83 4.31 0.66 10.43
N VAL A 84 5.25 -0.25 10.14
CA VAL A 84 6.46 0.09 9.37
C VAL A 84 6.11 0.57 7.97
N CYS A 85 5.25 -0.16 7.25
CA CYS A 85 4.84 0.24 5.90
C CYS A 85 4.14 1.60 5.90
N GLN A 86 3.25 1.88 6.86
CA GLN A 86 2.65 3.20 7.02
C GLN A 86 3.69 4.28 7.35
N ARG A 87 4.69 3.99 8.20
CA ARG A 87 5.73 4.97 8.52
C ARG A 87 6.56 5.34 7.30
N LEU A 88 6.91 4.35 6.48
CA LEU A 88 7.68 4.54 5.25
C LEU A 88 7.01 5.51 4.26
N THR A 89 5.67 5.58 4.21
CA THR A 89 4.97 6.56 3.34
C THR A 89 5.03 8.00 3.84
N THR A 90 5.56 8.24 5.04
CA THR A 90 5.56 9.58 5.69
C THR A 90 6.94 10.25 5.74
N LEU A 91 7.96 9.65 5.13
CA LEU A 91 9.35 10.16 5.16
C LEU A 91 9.59 11.27 4.11
N HIS A 92 8.81 12.36 4.22
CA HIS A 92 8.78 13.47 3.25
C HIS A 92 9.19 14.83 3.84
N ARG A 93 9.87 14.87 5.00
CA ARG A 93 10.41 16.12 5.56
C ARG A 93 11.38 16.75 4.56
N ASP A 94 11.20 18.02 4.23
CA ASP A 94 11.93 18.70 3.14
C ASP A 94 13.45 18.61 3.26
N THR A 95 13.98 18.71 4.48
CA THR A 95 15.42 18.64 4.74
C THR A 95 15.99 17.23 4.61
N ARG A 96 15.15 16.18 4.64
CA ARG A 96 15.61 14.80 4.72
C ARG A 96 14.53 13.82 4.26
N ARG A 97 14.51 13.49 2.96
CA ARG A 97 13.49 12.64 2.33
C ARG A 97 13.96 11.19 2.17
N GLY A 98 13.07 10.24 2.43
CA GLY A 98 13.26 8.83 2.10
C GLY A 98 12.77 8.49 0.68
N VAL A 99 12.64 7.20 0.38
CA VAL A 99 11.95 6.75 -0.83
C VAL A 99 10.45 7.10 -0.75
N PRO A 100 9.86 7.73 -1.78
CA PRO A 100 8.44 8.04 -1.82
C PRO A 100 7.64 6.76 -2.06
N PHE A 101 7.10 6.21 -0.97
CA PHE A 101 6.26 5.02 -1.01
C PHE A 101 4.78 5.35 -1.05
N PHE A 102 4.01 4.57 -1.81
CA PHE A 102 2.59 4.38 -1.58
C PHE A 102 2.29 3.12 -0.80
N PHE A 103 1.12 3.08 -0.20
CA PHE A 103 0.60 1.96 0.57
C PHE A 103 -0.85 1.68 0.18
N LEU A 104 -1.16 0.40 0.02
CA LEU A 104 -2.50 -0.12 -0.19
C LEU A 104 -2.76 -1.30 0.75
N ARG A 105 -3.96 -1.37 1.31
CA ARG A 105 -4.40 -2.54 2.09
C ARG A 105 -5.73 -3.06 1.57
N VAL A 106 -5.76 -4.33 1.21
CA VAL A 106 -6.95 -5.02 0.70
C VAL A 106 -7.38 -6.15 1.62
N ASP A 107 -8.67 -6.44 1.61
CA ASP A 107 -9.23 -7.66 2.20
C ASP A 107 -9.29 -8.81 1.19
N ARG A 108 -9.87 -9.94 1.61
CA ARG A 108 -10.00 -11.16 0.81
C ARG A 108 -10.96 -11.04 -0.37
N ALA A 109 -11.88 -10.08 -0.32
CA ALA A 109 -12.79 -9.77 -1.42
C ALA A 109 -12.19 -8.75 -2.40
N GLY A 110 -10.98 -8.23 -2.11
CA GLY A 110 -10.34 -7.19 -2.91
C GLY A 110 -10.79 -5.78 -2.55
N ASN A 111 -11.57 -5.59 -1.47
CA ASN A 111 -11.92 -4.25 -1.03
C ASN A 111 -10.68 -3.56 -0.47
N VAL A 112 -10.37 -2.39 -1.01
CA VAL A 112 -9.26 -1.59 -0.52
C VAL A 112 -9.73 -0.79 0.71
N THR A 113 -9.22 -1.19 1.88
CA THR A 113 -9.61 -0.66 3.19
C THR A 113 -8.75 0.51 3.67
N LYS A 114 -7.59 0.74 3.07
CA LYS A 114 -6.67 1.83 3.44
C LYS A 114 -5.75 2.18 2.28
N ARG A 115 -5.48 3.47 2.12
CA ARG A 115 -4.57 4.06 1.13
C ARG A 115 -3.69 5.10 1.81
N PHE A 116 -2.40 5.10 1.48
CA PHE A 116 -1.55 6.27 1.69
C PHE A 116 -0.76 6.51 0.42
N ASN A 117 -0.68 7.77 0.01
CA ASN A 117 0.06 8.16 -1.17
C ASN A 117 0.98 9.31 -0.79
N ALA A 118 2.28 9.12 -1.05
CA ALA A 118 3.30 10.12 -0.83
C ALA A 118 3.31 11.21 -1.92
N THR A 119 2.82 10.85 -3.10
CA THR A 119 2.88 11.58 -4.37
C THR A 119 1.57 11.36 -5.10
N SER A 120 1.43 11.82 -6.34
CA SER A 120 0.22 11.63 -7.17
C SER A 120 0.25 10.30 -7.96
N PHE A 121 0.54 9.17 -7.30
CA PHE A 121 0.55 7.87 -7.98
C PHE A 121 -0.86 7.34 -8.25
N THR A 122 -1.24 7.21 -9.52
CA THR A 122 -2.56 6.72 -9.96
C THR A 122 -2.88 5.34 -9.37
N ILE A 123 -1.88 4.45 -9.31
CA ILE A 123 -2.01 3.10 -8.75
C ILE A 123 -2.46 3.11 -7.28
N ALA A 124 -2.00 4.09 -6.49
CA ALA A 124 -2.29 4.17 -5.07
C ALA A 124 -3.67 4.78 -4.79
N GLU A 125 -4.13 5.68 -5.65
CA GLU A 125 -5.46 6.31 -5.52
C GLU A 125 -6.57 5.37 -5.99
N HIS A 126 -6.42 4.80 -7.19
CA HIS A 126 -7.51 4.11 -7.89
C HIS A 126 -7.26 2.61 -8.13
N GLY A 127 -6.03 2.14 -7.93
CA GLY A 127 -5.66 0.74 -8.14
C GLY A 127 -6.08 -0.20 -7.01
N GLY A 128 -5.66 -1.46 -7.14
CA GLY A 128 -5.85 -2.51 -6.13
C GLY A 128 -6.91 -3.57 -6.46
N SER A 129 -7.44 -3.58 -7.68
CA SER A 129 -8.44 -4.58 -8.12
C SER A 129 -7.93 -5.55 -9.20
N CYS A 130 -6.75 -5.31 -9.77
CA CYS A 130 -6.23 -6.13 -10.86
C CYS A 130 -5.63 -7.44 -10.32
N PRO A 131 -6.14 -8.61 -10.72
CA PRO A 131 -5.64 -9.90 -10.22
C PRO A 131 -4.23 -10.28 -10.72
N VAL A 132 -3.73 -9.61 -11.77
CA VAL A 132 -2.33 -9.74 -12.24
C VAL A 132 -1.35 -9.17 -11.21
N TRP A 133 -1.80 -8.24 -10.37
CA TRP A 133 -1.02 -7.76 -9.24
C TRP A 133 -0.98 -8.82 -8.14
N ASN A 134 0.23 -9.25 -7.77
CA ASN A 134 0.48 -10.27 -6.74
C ASN A 134 -0.06 -9.91 -5.35
N LEU A 135 -0.51 -8.66 -5.13
CA LEU A 135 -1.22 -8.23 -3.93
C LEU A 135 -2.29 -9.24 -3.52
N HIS A 136 -3.10 -9.72 -4.46
CA HIS A 136 -4.18 -10.66 -4.18
C HIS A 136 -3.68 -12.09 -3.93
N THR A 137 -2.61 -12.52 -4.59
CA THR A 137 -2.05 -13.87 -4.42
C THR A 137 -1.33 -14.04 -3.07
N THR A 138 -0.85 -12.94 -2.46
CA THR A 138 -0.23 -12.99 -1.13
C THR A 138 -1.13 -13.58 -0.06
N LEU A 139 -2.46 -13.43 -0.17
CA LEU A 139 -3.43 -14.02 0.74
C LEU A 139 -3.34 -15.55 0.82
N ARG A 140 -2.77 -16.21 -0.21
CA ARG A 140 -2.51 -17.65 -0.25
C ARG A 140 -1.18 -18.07 0.36
N THR A 141 -0.27 -17.12 0.61
CA THR A 141 1.07 -17.37 1.17
C THR A 141 1.35 -16.43 2.35
N PRO A 142 0.69 -16.67 3.49
CA PRO A 142 0.74 -15.74 4.61
C PRO A 142 2.15 -15.51 5.13
N GLY A 143 2.46 -14.26 5.44
CA GLY A 143 3.72 -13.85 6.05
C GLY A 143 4.91 -13.74 5.10
N VAL A 144 4.79 -14.12 3.83
CA VAL A 144 5.84 -14.01 2.81
C VAL A 144 5.74 -12.68 2.07
N ILE A 145 6.85 -11.94 1.98
CA ILE A 145 6.94 -10.72 1.16
C ILE A 145 7.13 -11.13 -0.30
N GLN A 146 6.21 -10.72 -1.16
CA GLN A 146 6.23 -10.97 -2.60
C GLN A 146 6.58 -9.69 -3.37
N PRO A 147 7.82 -9.55 -3.87
CA PRO A 147 8.18 -8.46 -4.76
C PRO A 147 7.56 -8.65 -6.16
N GLN A 148 7.17 -7.56 -6.80
CA GLN A 148 6.75 -7.55 -8.21
C GLN A 148 7.02 -6.19 -8.87
N PHE A 149 7.57 -6.26 -10.08
CA PHE A 149 7.66 -5.14 -10.99
C PHE A 149 6.39 -5.05 -11.82
N VAL A 150 5.72 -3.90 -11.77
CA VAL A 150 4.43 -3.70 -12.43
C VAL A 150 4.47 -2.48 -13.33
N GLU A 151 3.70 -2.53 -14.41
CA GLU A 151 3.52 -1.44 -15.36
C GLU A 151 2.03 -1.16 -15.53
N LEU A 152 1.64 0.11 -15.45
CA LEU A 152 0.29 0.59 -15.74
C LEU A 152 0.05 0.78 -17.25
N PRO A 153 -1.20 0.90 -17.71
CA PRO A 153 -1.50 1.07 -19.13
C PRO A 153 -0.94 2.36 -19.77
N ASP A 154 -0.63 3.38 -18.96
CA ASP A 154 0.03 4.62 -19.36
C ASP A 154 1.57 4.52 -19.45
N GLY A 155 2.13 3.35 -19.11
CA GLY A 155 3.56 3.09 -19.12
C GLY A 155 4.28 3.41 -17.80
N GLU A 156 3.58 3.92 -16.79
CA GLU A 156 4.19 4.15 -15.48
C GLU A 156 4.59 2.83 -14.83
N ARG A 157 5.83 2.77 -14.33
CA ARG A 157 6.43 1.54 -13.76
C ARG A 157 6.73 1.69 -12.28
N TYR A 158 6.36 0.65 -11.54
CA TYR A 158 6.48 0.60 -10.09
C TYR A 158 7.11 -0.71 -9.63
N PHE A 159 7.77 -0.65 -8.49
CA PHE A 159 8.18 -1.83 -7.74
C PHE A 159 7.33 -1.94 -6.48
N THR A 160 6.69 -3.09 -6.31
CA THR A 160 5.73 -3.34 -5.22
C THR A 160 6.17 -4.52 -4.36
N LEU A 161 5.93 -4.41 -3.07
CA LEU A 161 6.20 -5.41 -2.04
C LEU A 161 4.89 -5.74 -1.34
N SER A 162 4.36 -6.92 -1.63
CA SER A 162 3.08 -7.35 -1.08
C SER A 162 3.26 -8.39 0.03
N ARG A 163 2.52 -8.30 1.14
CA ARG A 163 2.55 -9.28 2.24
C ARG A 163 1.24 -9.24 3.01
N THR A 164 0.83 -10.37 3.57
CA THR A 164 -0.32 -10.42 4.47
C THR A 164 -0.02 -9.82 5.84
N THR A 165 -1.06 -9.31 6.50
CA THR A 165 -1.06 -8.94 7.91
C THR A 165 -2.35 -9.44 8.55
N ASP A 166 -2.27 -9.83 9.82
CA ASP A 166 -3.43 -10.28 10.57
C ASP A 166 -3.88 -9.16 11.52
N ARG A 167 -5.20 -8.96 11.65
CA ARG A 167 -5.75 -8.09 12.69
C ARG A 167 -5.83 -8.86 14.01
N PRO A 168 -5.43 -8.25 15.14
CA PRO A 168 -5.52 -8.89 16.45
C PRO A 168 -6.98 -8.94 16.91
N VAL A 169 -7.71 -9.94 16.43
CA VAL A 169 -9.05 -10.27 16.92
C VAL A 169 -9.06 -11.75 17.22
N TYR A 170 -9.24 -12.08 18.50
CA TYR A 170 -9.41 -13.45 18.96
C TYR A 170 -10.91 -13.72 19.08
N SER A 171 -11.43 -14.50 18.14
CA SER A 171 -12.83 -14.91 18.13
C SER A 171 -12.91 -16.30 17.52
N MET A 172 -13.62 -17.21 18.20
CA MET A 172 -13.84 -18.58 17.73
C MET A 172 -14.91 -18.63 16.64
N ASP A 173 -15.80 -17.64 16.59
CA ASP A 173 -17.00 -17.67 15.75
C ASP A 173 -16.88 -16.82 14.47
N THR A 174 -15.79 -16.07 14.30
CA THR A 174 -15.63 -15.15 13.16
C THR A 174 -14.60 -15.64 12.17
N GLN A 175 -14.83 -15.33 10.89
CA GLN A 175 -13.87 -15.56 9.81
C GLN A 175 -12.50 -14.93 10.09
N GLU A 176 -11.45 -15.55 9.54
CA GLU A 176 -10.08 -15.04 9.57
C GLU A 176 -10.01 -13.61 9.00
N ARG A 177 -9.52 -12.66 9.81
CA ARG A 177 -9.37 -11.23 9.44
C ARG A 177 -8.01 -10.93 8.84
N ARG A 178 -7.56 -11.78 7.92
CA ARG A 178 -6.32 -11.58 7.17
C ARG A 178 -6.53 -10.52 6.10
N LEU A 179 -5.61 -9.59 6.04
CA LEU A 179 -5.53 -8.54 5.03
C LEU A 179 -4.23 -8.70 4.25
N ALA A 180 -4.16 -8.11 3.07
CA ALA A 180 -2.91 -7.98 2.31
C ALA A 180 -2.53 -6.51 2.18
N ILE A 181 -1.25 -6.23 2.34
CA ILE A 181 -0.65 -4.90 2.20
C ILE A 181 0.25 -4.94 0.97
N SER A 182 0.18 -3.91 0.13
CA SER A 182 1.22 -3.59 -0.85
C SER A 182 1.87 -2.26 -0.49
N LEU A 183 3.19 -2.26 -0.40
CA LEU A 183 4.02 -1.06 -0.33
C LEU A 183 4.75 -0.92 -1.67
N GLY A 184 4.70 0.23 -2.32
CA GLY A 184 5.35 0.39 -3.62
C GLY A 184 5.94 1.76 -3.85
N CYS A 185 6.86 1.86 -4.80
CA CYS A 185 7.52 3.09 -5.21
C CYS A 185 7.75 3.09 -6.72
N GLU A 186 8.02 4.25 -7.30
CA GLU A 186 8.46 4.33 -8.69
C GLU A 186 9.72 3.49 -8.94
N ILE A 187 9.83 2.95 -10.15
CA ILE A 187 10.93 2.06 -10.54
C ILE A 187 12.33 2.67 -10.31
N ARG A 188 12.49 3.99 -10.48
CA ARG A 188 13.76 4.70 -10.25
C ARG A 188 14.29 4.58 -8.82
N HIS A 189 13.42 4.27 -7.86
CA HIS A 189 13.80 4.08 -6.46
C HIS A 189 14.03 2.60 -6.08
N ALA A 190 13.63 1.66 -6.94
CA ALA A 190 13.65 0.23 -6.64
C ALA A 190 15.05 -0.28 -6.23
N GLN A 191 16.12 0.22 -6.86
CA GLN A 191 17.49 -0.19 -6.54
C GLN A 191 17.94 0.11 -5.10
N LYS A 192 17.24 1.00 -4.40
CA LYS A 192 17.51 1.29 -2.98
C LYS A 192 17.01 0.18 -2.04
N LEU A 193 16.14 -0.70 -2.53
CA LEU A 193 15.48 -1.73 -1.73
C LEU A 193 16.25 -3.06 -1.83
N ILE A 194 16.49 -3.72 -0.69
CA ILE A 194 17.17 -5.02 -0.61
C ILE A 194 16.51 -6.08 -1.50
N TYR A 195 15.20 -5.98 -1.70
CA TYR A 195 14.38 -6.96 -2.41
C TYR A 195 14.73 -7.07 -3.90
N THR A 196 15.34 -6.05 -4.51
CA THR A 196 15.81 -6.13 -5.90
C THR A 196 17.06 -7.00 -6.06
N THR A 197 17.73 -7.37 -4.96
CA THR A 197 18.89 -8.28 -5.01
C THR A 197 18.47 -9.70 -5.41
N ARG A 198 17.25 -10.12 -5.05
CA ARG A 198 16.69 -11.44 -5.41
C ARG A 198 15.77 -11.39 -6.63
N THR A 199 15.31 -10.20 -6.99
CA THR A 199 14.44 -9.95 -8.14
C THR A 199 15.04 -8.76 -8.88
N PRO A 200 16.04 -8.99 -9.75
CA PRO A 200 16.68 -7.90 -10.48
C PRO A 200 15.64 -7.18 -11.33
N ILE A 201 15.88 -5.90 -11.61
CA ILE A 201 14.99 -5.11 -12.46
C ILE A 201 14.94 -5.78 -13.83
N PRO A 202 13.74 -6.17 -14.30
CA PRO A 202 13.58 -6.85 -15.58
C PRO A 202 13.91 -5.94 -16.77
N ALA A 203 14.14 -6.56 -17.92
CA ALA A 203 14.07 -5.84 -19.19
C ALA A 203 12.64 -5.29 -19.40
N ASP A 204 12.50 -4.29 -20.25
CA ASP A 204 11.23 -3.58 -20.47
C ASP A 204 10.02 -4.48 -20.76
N GLU A 205 10.23 -5.61 -21.43
CA GLU A 205 9.17 -6.54 -21.84
C GLU A 205 8.63 -7.42 -20.70
N ASP A 206 9.39 -7.55 -19.60
CA ASP A 206 9.15 -8.52 -18.53
C ASP A 206 8.38 -7.92 -17.33
N PHE A 207 7.97 -6.64 -17.40
CA PHE A 207 7.11 -6.05 -16.37
C PHE A 207 5.73 -6.70 -16.37
N SER A 208 5.19 -6.96 -15.17
CA SER A 208 3.80 -7.42 -15.05
C SER A 208 2.84 -6.31 -15.46
N LYS A 209 2.18 -6.51 -16.60
CA LYS A 209 1.24 -5.57 -17.19
C LYS A 209 -0.08 -5.55 -16.42
N ILE A 210 -0.19 -4.68 -15.43
CA ILE A 210 -1.40 -4.52 -14.60
C ILE A 210 -2.28 -3.36 -15.10
N GLY A 211 -3.48 -3.25 -14.54
CA GLY A 211 -4.35 -2.08 -14.70
C GLY A 211 -4.90 -1.60 -13.35
N ILE A 212 -5.62 -0.47 -13.35
CA ILE A 212 -6.28 0.03 -12.12
C ILE A 212 -7.53 -0.79 -11.78
N SER A 213 -8.36 -1.07 -12.78
CA SER A 213 -9.56 -1.92 -12.75
C SER A 213 -9.90 -2.37 -14.17
N CYS A 214 -10.62 -3.49 -14.33
CA CYS A 214 -10.93 -4.02 -15.68
C CYS A 214 -11.74 -3.01 -16.52
N HIS A 215 -12.70 -2.31 -15.91
CA HIS A 215 -13.52 -1.30 -16.59
C HIS A 215 -12.71 -0.10 -17.11
N LEU A 216 -11.56 0.20 -16.52
CA LEU A 216 -10.73 1.35 -16.92
C LEU A 216 -9.40 0.92 -17.55
N CYS A 217 -9.20 -0.38 -17.81
CA CYS A 217 -7.95 -0.90 -18.33
C CYS A 217 -7.99 -1.02 -19.85
N SER A 218 -7.14 -0.26 -20.53
CA SER A 218 -6.99 -0.25 -21.99
C SER A 218 -6.09 -1.38 -22.55
N ARG A 219 -5.65 -2.33 -21.71
CA ARG A 219 -4.80 -3.45 -22.18
C ARG A 219 -5.62 -4.48 -22.97
N VAL A 220 -5.17 -4.79 -24.18
CA VAL A 220 -5.68 -5.91 -25.01
C VAL A 220 -4.99 -7.23 -24.63
N ASN A 221 -5.58 -8.36 -25.02
CA ASN A 221 -5.09 -9.72 -24.79
C ASN A 221 -4.83 -10.06 -23.31
N CYS A 222 -5.66 -9.55 -22.40
CA CYS A 222 -5.52 -9.84 -20.97
C CYS A 222 -6.29 -11.09 -20.57
N ALA A 223 -5.59 -12.21 -20.37
CA ALA A 223 -6.18 -13.49 -19.97
C ALA A 223 -6.88 -13.48 -18.58
N GLN A 224 -6.68 -12.43 -17.78
CA GLN A 224 -7.28 -12.27 -16.44
C GLN A 224 -8.40 -11.22 -16.42
N ARG A 225 -8.89 -10.77 -17.58
CA ARG A 225 -9.91 -9.74 -17.68
C ARG A 225 -11.26 -10.23 -17.16
N ALA A 226 -11.79 -9.55 -16.14
CA ALA A 226 -13.07 -9.87 -15.51
C ALA A 226 -14.27 -9.06 -16.04
N HIS A 227 -14.00 -7.87 -16.59
CA HIS A 227 -15.03 -6.98 -17.13
C HIS A 227 -14.60 -6.33 -18.44
N ASP A 228 -15.60 -6.02 -19.27
CA ASP A 228 -15.45 -5.24 -20.49
C ASP A 228 -14.95 -3.81 -20.15
N PRO A 229 -13.90 -3.31 -20.82
CA PRO A 229 -13.41 -1.96 -20.59
C PRO A 229 -14.39 -0.92 -21.17
N LEU A 230 -14.55 0.19 -20.45
CA LEU A 230 -15.37 1.34 -20.88
C LEU A 230 -14.56 2.34 -21.72
N VAL A 231 -13.24 2.19 -21.73
CA VAL A 231 -12.30 3.16 -22.31
C VAL A 231 -11.81 2.79 -23.71
N ILE A 232 -12.01 1.53 -24.13
CA ILE A 232 -11.64 1.01 -25.44
C ILE A 232 -12.69 -0.01 -25.90
N GLU A 233 -12.75 -0.27 -27.20
CA GLU A 233 -13.53 -1.35 -27.77
C GLU A 233 -12.63 -2.57 -28.02
N LEU A 234 -13.01 -3.73 -27.48
CA LEU A 234 -12.29 -4.99 -27.70
C LEU A 234 -12.81 -5.67 -28.96
N LYS A 235 -11.90 -6.34 -29.68
CA LYS A 235 -12.28 -7.08 -30.89
C LYS A 235 -12.88 -8.43 -30.51
N THR A 236 -13.96 -8.80 -31.16
CA THR A 236 -14.61 -10.11 -31.01
C THR A 236 -14.79 -10.75 -32.39
N ASP A 237 -14.15 -11.89 -32.60
CA ASP A 237 -14.37 -12.77 -33.74
C ASP A 237 -15.32 -13.93 -33.35
N PRO A 238 -16.53 -14.03 -33.94
CA PRO A 238 -17.46 -15.14 -33.68
C PRO A 238 -16.95 -16.52 -34.13
N SER A 239 -15.94 -16.57 -35.00
CA SER A 239 -15.35 -17.81 -35.50
C SER A 239 -14.27 -18.39 -34.58
N ARG A 240 -13.88 -17.65 -33.52
CA ARG A 240 -12.81 -18.03 -32.59
C ARG A 240 -13.29 -17.93 -31.15
N ARG A 241 -12.78 -18.83 -30.31
CA ARG A 241 -12.93 -18.71 -28.85
C ARG A 241 -11.73 -17.94 -28.30
N GLY A 242 -11.99 -16.77 -27.74
CA GLY A 242 -10.99 -15.95 -27.08
C GLY A 242 -10.56 -16.47 -25.71
N GLU A 243 -9.44 -15.96 -25.21
CA GLU A 243 -8.93 -16.23 -23.85
C GLU A 243 -9.93 -15.79 -22.76
N THR A 244 -10.69 -14.74 -23.05
CA THR A 244 -11.77 -14.27 -22.19
C THR A 244 -13.06 -14.10 -22.99
N ARG A 245 -14.18 -13.90 -22.28
CA ARG A 245 -15.49 -13.69 -22.92
C ARG A 245 -15.64 -12.35 -23.64
N TYR A 246 -14.66 -11.46 -23.53
CA TYR A 246 -14.73 -10.07 -24.02
C TYR A 246 -13.84 -9.80 -25.24
N GLU A 247 -12.95 -10.72 -25.58
CA GLU A 247 -11.96 -10.52 -26.64
C GLU A 247 -11.65 -11.87 -27.30
N SER A 248 -11.88 -11.99 -28.61
CA SER A 248 -11.70 -13.22 -29.40
C SER A 248 -11.19 -13.00 -30.82
#